data_AF-A0A9D5RL56-F1
#
_entry.id   AF-A0A9D5RL56-F1
#
_cell.length_a   1.000
_cell.length_b   1.000
_cell.length_c   1.000
_cell.angle_alpha   90.00
_cell.angle_beta   90.00
_cell.angle_gamma   90.00
#
_symmetry.space_group_name_H-M   'P 1'
#
loop_
_entity.id
_entity.type
_entity.pdbx_description
1 polymer ?
#
loop_
_entity_poly.entity_id
_entity_poly.type
_entity_poly.pdbx_seq_one_letter_code
_entity_poly.pdbx_strand_id
1 'polypeptide(L)'
;MKPFLGIDITEDKKNEEFNGREFVVATTAPDLADALTKATDHVYDSLDKSFLPSPLSIVRWISCIVGFLLFAAILGVINDEEESISLSQAYSSAAWAFWLCGTLILVFLVLTIIEHRKTKKILNSDEHKHTMTTVDSIMDTILTEFGIPSDAPEVDILTFRYKMKNDVPVAKEMDFSSTPYDTLIFHAYADASCLYLVNAEEKNAFLLSEMRAIRTINKRIMIPDWNKDNEPKDKIYKPYKLTVCEDDAVSFKPYHILELEHDGKLWGIYFPCYELPVFEKLTGLKAE
;
A
#
# COMPACT_ATOMS: atom_id res chain seq x y z
N MET A 1 -15.73 0.93 20.44
CA MET A 1 -14.32 0.44 20.39
C MET A 1 -13.50 1.44 19.62
N LYS A 2 -12.36 1.88 20.16
CA LYS A 2 -11.47 2.88 19.55
C LYS A 2 -10.36 2.18 18.74
N PRO A 3 -10.23 2.42 17.43
CA PRO A 3 -9.18 1.82 16.63
C PRO A 3 -7.80 2.41 16.97
N PHE A 4 -6.83 1.57 17.29
CA PHE A 4 -5.41 1.95 17.29
C PHE A 4 -4.96 2.27 15.86
N LEU A 5 -4.19 3.36 15.68
CA LEU A 5 -3.80 3.92 14.38
C LEU A 5 -4.98 4.30 13.47
N GLY A 6 -6.20 4.41 14.02
CA GLY A 6 -7.32 5.01 13.31
C GLY A 6 -7.34 6.52 13.46
N ILE A 7 -7.88 7.21 12.46
CA ILE A 7 -8.08 8.67 12.50
C ILE A 7 -9.58 8.96 12.61
N ASP A 8 -10.00 9.56 13.73
CA ASP A 8 -11.40 9.93 13.95
C ASP A 8 -11.75 11.20 13.17
N ILE A 9 -12.65 11.07 12.20
CA ILE A 9 -13.15 12.20 11.39
C ILE A 9 -14.64 12.47 11.62
N THR A 10 -15.16 12.06 12.80
CA THR A 10 -16.57 12.25 13.17
C THR A 10 -16.91 13.73 13.27
N GLU A 11 -16.12 14.48 14.04
CA GLU A 11 -16.31 15.92 14.29
C GLU A 11 -15.47 16.78 13.35
N ASP A 12 -14.20 16.42 13.14
CA ASP A 12 -13.28 17.14 12.24
C ASP A 12 -12.89 16.29 11.03
N LYS A 13 -13.36 16.70 9.84
CA LYS A 13 -13.02 16.02 8.57
C LYS A 13 -11.56 16.17 8.16
N LYS A 14 -10.83 17.14 8.72
CA LYS A 14 -9.43 17.42 8.43
C LYS A 14 -8.49 16.86 9.49
N ASN A 15 -8.99 16.06 10.43
CA ASN A 15 -8.13 15.40 11.39
C ASN A 15 -7.14 14.47 10.67
N GLU A 16 -5.90 14.52 11.10
CA GLU A 16 -4.76 13.72 10.65
C GLU A 16 -4.08 12.98 11.82
N GLU A 17 -4.52 13.21 13.07
CA GLU A 17 -3.90 12.58 14.23
C GLU A 17 -4.35 11.13 14.39
N PHE A 18 -3.36 10.24 14.53
CA PHE A 18 -3.60 8.84 14.89
C PHE A 18 -4.04 8.71 16.35
N ASN A 19 -5.00 7.82 16.56
CA ASN A 19 -5.28 7.23 17.86
C ASN A 19 -4.11 6.34 18.31
N GLY A 20 -3.77 6.38 19.60
CA GLY A 20 -2.81 5.42 20.18
C GLY A 20 -1.65 6.04 20.95
N ARG A 21 -1.53 7.37 20.99
CA ARG A 21 -0.47 8.08 21.74
C ARG A 21 -0.30 7.63 23.20
N GLU A 22 -1.35 7.11 23.83
CA GLU A 22 -1.31 6.57 25.20
C GLU A 22 -0.49 5.28 25.35
N PHE A 23 -0.22 4.57 24.25
CA PHE A 23 0.59 3.35 24.23
C PHE A 23 2.07 3.62 23.92
N VAL A 24 2.44 4.86 23.56
CA VAL A 24 3.81 5.21 23.17
C VAL A 24 4.71 5.27 24.40
N VAL A 25 5.74 4.43 24.43
CA VAL A 25 6.72 4.35 25.53
C VAL A 25 8.09 4.91 25.15
N ALA A 26 8.38 5.04 23.85
CA ALA A 26 9.55 5.73 23.35
C ALA A 26 9.27 6.25 21.93
N THR A 27 9.92 7.36 21.57
CA THR A 27 9.89 7.95 20.22
C THR A 27 11.29 8.02 19.68
N THR A 28 11.42 7.99 18.36
CA THR A 28 12.71 8.14 17.68
C THR A 28 13.33 9.49 17.99
N ALA A 29 14.65 9.52 18.13
CA ALA A 29 15.38 10.76 18.40
C ALA A 29 15.17 11.77 17.25
N PRO A 30 14.96 13.07 17.54
CA PRO A 30 14.60 14.05 16.51
C PRO A 30 15.60 14.17 15.37
N ASP A 31 16.89 13.98 15.65
CA ASP A 31 17.97 13.98 14.67
C ASP A 31 17.94 12.76 13.74
N LEU A 32 17.64 11.58 14.28
CA LEU A 32 17.44 10.36 13.48
C LEU A 32 16.17 10.44 12.64
N ALA A 33 15.08 10.97 13.19
CA ALA A 33 13.84 11.19 12.46
C ALA A 33 14.05 12.16 11.29
N ASP A 34 14.69 13.31 11.52
CA ASP A 34 15.02 14.28 10.47
C ASP A 34 15.98 13.69 9.41
N ALA A 35 16.95 12.88 9.82
CA ALA A 35 17.84 12.18 8.90
C ALA A 35 17.09 11.16 8.03
N LEU A 36 16.18 10.39 8.62
CA LEU A 36 15.35 9.42 7.91
C LEU A 36 14.42 10.11 6.91
N THR A 37 13.73 11.17 7.33
CA THR A 37 12.86 11.96 6.44
C THR A 37 13.65 12.52 5.26
N LYS A 38 14.81 13.14 5.50
CA LYS A 38 15.65 13.69 4.41
C LYS A 38 16.15 12.61 3.44
N ALA A 39 16.57 11.46 3.96
CA ALA A 39 17.05 10.36 3.13
C ALA A 39 15.92 9.78 2.27
N THR A 40 14.74 9.58 2.87
CA THR A 40 13.53 9.10 2.19
C THR A 40 13.01 10.09 1.16
N ASP A 41 12.96 11.38 1.49
CA ASP A 41 12.58 12.45 0.55
C ASP A 41 13.52 12.46 -0.66
N HIS A 42 14.82 12.28 -0.45
CA HIS A 42 15.80 12.20 -1.55
C HIS A 42 15.53 11.01 -2.48
N VAL A 43 15.12 9.86 -1.93
CA VAL A 43 14.72 8.68 -2.72
C VAL A 43 13.47 9.00 -3.55
N TYR A 44 12.44 9.56 -2.94
CA TYR A 44 11.21 9.94 -3.63
C TYR A 44 11.46 10.99 -4.72
N ASP A 45 12.22 12.04 -4.44
CA ASP A 45 12.60 13.07 -5.40
C ASP A 45 13.36 12.50 -6.60
N SER A 46 14.25 11.55 -6.35
CA SER A 46 15.05 10.88 -7.38
C SER A 46 14.19 9.96 -8.25
N LEU A 47 13.21 9.28 -7.65
CA LEU A 47 12.23 8.47 -8.36
C LEU A 47 11.25 9.33 -9.17
N ASP A 48 10.75 10.43 -8.62
CA ASP A 48 9.82 11.32 -9.31
C ASP A 48 10.46 11.92 -10.57
N LYS A 49 11.71 12.37 -10.47
CA LYS A 49 12.52 12.85 -11.61
C LYS A 49 12.78 11.76 -12.67
N SER A 50 12.57 10.47 -12.34
CA SER A 50 12.73 9.35 -13.27
C SER A 50 11.57 9.22 -14.25
N PHE A 51 10.36 9.63 -13.85
CA PHE A 51 9.16 9.56 -14.67
C PHE A 51 9.22 10.56 -15.83
N LEU A 52 8.37 10.35 -16.84
CA LEU A 52 8.24 11.31 -17.92
C LEU A 52 7.72 12.65 -17.37
N PRO A 53 8.28 13.80 -17.80
CA PRO A 53 7.71 15.12 -17.50
C PRO A 53 6.22 15.13 -17.84
N SER A 54 5.39 15.78 -17.03
CA SER A 54 3.92 15.75 -17.16
C SER A 54 3.40 15.95 -18.59
N PRO A 55 3.97 16.86 -19.44
CA PRO A 55 3.54 17.00 -20.84
C PRO A 55 3.75 15.74 -21.69
N LEU A 56 4.87 15.03 -21.50
CA LEU A 56 5.20 13.79 -22.22
C LEU A 56 4.33 12.62 -21.74
N SER A 57 4.02 12.57 -20.45
CA SER A 57 3.09 11.59 -19.88
C SER A 57 1.67 11.77 -20.45
N ILE A 58 1.20 13.02 -20.57
CA ILE A 58 -0.09 13.35 -21.21
C ILE A 58 -0.09 12.93 -22.69
N VAL A 59 0.97 13.23 -23.45
CA VAL A 59 1.08 12.81 -24.86
C VAL A 59 1.03 11.30 -25.01
N ARG A 60 1.67 10.55 -24.09
CA ARG A 60 1.59 9.08 -24.08
C ARG A 60 0.16 8.60 -23.88
N TRP A 61 -0.56 9.11 -22.88
CA TRP A 61 -1.93 8.72 -22.59
C TRP A 61 -2.89 9.05 -23.74
N ILE A 62 -2.79 10.26 -24.30
CA ILE A 62 -3.59 10.66 -25.47
C ILE A 62 -3.29 9.75 -26.66
N SER A 63 -2.01 9.43 -26.90
CA SER A 63 -1.63 8.54 -28.01
C SER A 63 -2.20 7.14 -27.84
N CYS A 64 -2.23 6.62 -26.60
CA CYS A 64 -2.86 5.34 -26.27
C CYS A 64 -4.37 5.36 -26.53
N ILE A 65 -5.09 6.35 -25.98
CA ILE A 65 -6.56 6.44 -26.08
C ILE A 65 -6.98 6.63 -27.53
N VAL A 66 -6.39 7.59 -28.24
CA VAL A 66 -6.73 7.86 -29.64
C VAL A 66 -6.33 6.69 -30.54
N GLY A 67 -5.16 6.08 -30.30
CA GLY A 67 -4.73 4.88 -31.01
C GLY A 67 -5.69 3.70 -30.80
N PHE A 68 -6.15 3.48 -29.58
CA PHE A 68 -7.11 2.42 -29.25
C PHE A 68 -8.48 2.66 -29.90
N LEU A 69 -8.99 3.90 -29.89
CA LEU A 69 -10.25 4.25 -30.55
C LEU A 69 -10.17 4.03 -32.07
N LEU A 70 -9.07 4.43 -32.70
CA LEU A 70 -8.84 4.18 -34.13
C LEU A 70 -8.73 2.69 -34.43
N PHE A 71 -8.00 1.95 -33.60
CA PHE A 71 -7.86 0.50 -33.73
C PHE A 71 -9.21 -0.22 -33.59
N ALA A 72 -10.02 0.16 -32.60
CA ALA A 72 -11.36 -0.38 -32.38
C ALA A 72 -12.31 -0.05 -33.55
N ALA A 73 -12.25 1.18 -34.09
CA ALA A 73 -13.03 1.55 -35.27
C ALA A 73 -12.63 0.75 -36.51
N ILE A 74 -11.33 0.53 -36.73
CA ILE A 74 -10.82 -0.31 -37.82
C ILE A 74 -11.32 -1.75 -37.65
N LEU A 75 -11.22 -2.32 -36.45
CA LEU A 75 -11.71 -3.68 -36.17
C LEU A 75 -13.24 -3.80 -36.31
N GLY A 76 -14.00 -2.79 -35.88
CA GLY A 76 -15.45 -2.75 -36.01
C GLY A 76 -15.91 -2.78 -37.45
N VAL A 77 -15.23 -2.03 -38.34
CA VAL A 77 -15.53 -2.02 -39.78
C VAL A 77 -15.17 -3.35 -40.47
N ILE A 78 -14.19 -4.09 -39.94
CA ILE A 78 -13.75 -5.37 -40.52
C ILE A 78 -14.65 -6.53 -40.05
N ASN A 79 -15.17 -6.47 -38.82
CA ASN A 79 -15.90 -7.56 -38.18
C ASN A 79 -17.42 -7.37 -38.19
N ASP A 80 -17.95 -6.39 -38.92
CA ASP A 80 -19.39 -6.16 -39.01
C ASP A 80 -20.10 -7.31 -39.76
N GLU A 81 -21.17 -7.87 -39.18
CA GLU A 81 -21.83 -9.10 -39.67
C GLU A 81 -22.70 -8.86 -40.92
N GLU A 82 -23.09 -7.61 -41.22
CA GLU A 82 -23.96 -7.28 -42.36
C GLU A 82 -23.20 -6.89 -43.64
N GLU A 83 -22.03 -6.25 -43.55
CA GLU A 83 -21.16 -5.90 -44.69
C GLU A 83 -19.69 -5.99 -44.27
N SER A 84 -19.11 -7.19 -44.26
CA SER A 84 -17.67 -7.34 -44.03
C SER A 84 -16.88 -6.69 -45.18
N ILE A 85 -16.37 -5.48 -44.92
CA ILE A 85 -15.52 -4.76 -45.88
C ILE A 85 -14.11 -5.36 -45.77
N SER A 86 -13.57 -5.80 -46.91
CA SER A 86 -12.17 -6.25 -46.98
C SER A 86 -11.22 -5.20 -46.39
N LEU A 87 -10.19 -5.64 -45.64
CA LEU A 87 -9.08 -4.81 -45.14
C LEU A 87 -8.51 -3.86 -46.21
N SER A 88 -8.41 -4.33 -47.46
CA SER A 88 -7.90 -3.52 -48.58
C SER A 88 -8.83 -2.36 -48.91
N GLN A 89 -10.13 -2.56 -48.78
CA GLN A 89 -11.16 -1.58 -49.09
C GLN A 89 -11.32 -0.56 -47.94
N ALA A 90 -11.24 -1.01 -46.68
CA ALA A 90 -11.15 -0.13 -45.51
C ALA A 90 -9.87 0.73 -45.52
N TYR A 91 -8.74 0.17 -45.94
CA TYR A 91 -7.51 0.94 -46.13
C TYR A 91 -7.62 1.93 -47.29
N SER A 92 -8.28 1.57 -48.39
CA SER A 92 -8.47 2.48 -49.52
C SER A 92 -9.38 3.67 -49.20
N SER A 93 -10.36 3.50 -48.31
CA SER A 93 -11.29 4.57 -47.91
C SER A 93 -10.69 5.51 -46.87
N ALA A 94 -9.88 4.99 -45.95
CA ALA A 94 -9.35 5.75 -44.82
C ALA A 94 -7.88 5.43 -44.49
N ALA A 95 -7.00 5.41 -45.50
CA ALA A 95 -5.56 5.12 -45.32
C ALA A 95 -4.91 5.99 -44.23
N TRP A 96 -5.33 7.24 -44.11
CA TRP A 96 -4.83 8.17 -43.08
C TRP A 96 -5.05 7.66 -41.65
N ALA A 97 -6.16 6.95 -41.40
CA ALA A 97 -6.49 6.42 -40.07
C ALA A 97 -5.55 5.27 -39.67
N PHE A 98 -5.15 4.43 -40.63
CA PHE A 98 -4.18 3.36 -40.40
C PHE A 98 -2.78 3.92 -40.10
N TRP A 99 -2.32 4.90 -40.87
CA TRP A 99 -1.02 5.55 -40.63
C TRP A 99 -0.99 6.33 -39.32
N LEU A 100 -2.08 7.04 -38.99
CA LEU A 100 -2.21 7.74 -37.73
C LEU A 100 -2.23 6.77 -36.55
N CYS A 101 -3.02 5.68 -36.64
CA CYS A 101 -3.06 4.63 -35.63
C CYS A 101 -1.66 4.02 -35.38
N GLY A 102 -0.96 3.65 -36.47
CA GLY A 102 0.39 3.09 -36.37
C GLY A 102 1.39 4.07 -35.75
N THR A 103 1.30 5.36 -36.10
CA THR A 103 2.16 6.41 -35.54
C THR A 103 1.91 6.61 -34.05
N LEU A 104 0.64 6.64 -33.63
CA LEU A 104 0.27 6.82 -32.21
C LEU A 104 0.72 5.63 -31.35
N ILE A 105 0.57 4.40 -31.85
CA ILE A 105 1.09 3.19 -31.19
C ILE A 105 2.61 3.27 -31.05
N LEU A 106 3.32 3.70 -32.10
CA LEU A 106 4.78 3.83 -32.08
C LEU A 106 5.23 4.88 -31.06
N VAL A 107 4.58 6.06 -31.03
CA VAL A 107 4.86 7.12 -30.06
C VAL A 107 4.61 6.62 -28.63
N PHE A 108 3.50 5.94 -28.40
CA PHE A 108 3.19 5.31 -27.11
C PHE A 108 4.30 4.33 -26.67
N LEU A 109 4.71 3.42 -27.55
CA LEU A 109 5.75 2.43 -27.25
C LEU A 109 7.10 3.08 -26.95
N VAL A 110 7.52 4.06 -27.75
CA VAL A 110 8.80 4.77 -27.55
C VAL A 110 8.81 5.49 -26.21
N LEU A 111 7.73 6.21 -25.85
CA LEU A 111 7.64 6.91 -24.57
C LEU A 111 7.66 5.94 -23.39
N THR A 112 6.92 4.83 -23.47
CA THR A 112 6.92 3.77 -22.44
C THR A 112 8.31 3.16 -22.25
N ILE A 113 9.04 2.88 -23.34
CA ILE A 113 10.41 2.35 -23.28
C ILE A 113 11.37 3.37 -22.65
N ILE A 114 11.26 4.66 -23.00
CA ILE A 114 12.11 5.71 -22.45
C ILE A 114 11.91 5.83 -20.94
N GLU A 115 10.66 5.87 -20.48
CA GLU A 115 10.32 5.92 -19.06
C GLU A 115 10.88 4.70 -18.32
N HIS A 116 10.56 3.50 -18.82
CA HIS A 116 11.02 2.27 -18.20
C HIS A 116 12.55 2.19 -18.11
N ARG A 117 13.28 2.66 -19.14
CA ARG A 117 14.74 2.71 -19.13
C ARG A 117 15.27 3.76 -18.15
N LYS A 118 14.63 4.92 -18.01
CA LYS A 118 15.03 5.95 -17.04
C LYS A 118 14.83 5.47 -15.61
N THR A 119 13.65 4.95 -15.29
CA THR A 119 13.34 4.37 -13.97
C THR A 119 14.31 3.26 -13.65
N LYS A 120 14.54 2.31 -14.57
CA LYS A 120 15.51 1.23 -14.38
C LYS A 120 16.94 1.73 -14.21
N LYS A 121 17.34 2.81 -14.91
CA LYS A 121 18.68 3.40 -14.77
C LYS A 121 18.86 4.04 -13.39
N ILE A 122 17.86 4.74 -12.88
CA ILE A 122 17.90 5.38 -11.56
C ILE A 122 17.88 4.31 -10.46
N LEU A 123 16.98 3.32 -10.53
CA LEU A 123 16.93 2.19 -9.59
C LEU A 123 18.25 1.41 -9.53
N ASN A 124 18.97 1.29 -10.65
CA ASN A 124 20.26 0.61 -10.70
C ASN A 124 21.47 1.53 -10.51
N SER A 125 21.27 2.84 -10.33
CA SER A 125 22.38 3.77 -10.12
C SER A 125 23.05 3.55 -8.77
N ASP A 126 24.37 3.71 -8.72
CA ASP A 126 25.13 3.55 -7.48
C ASP A 126 24.71 4.58 -6.43
N GLU A 127 24.30 5.78 -6.86
CA GLU A 127 23.76 6.83 -6.01
C GLU A 127 22.46 6.39 -5.32
N HIS A 128 21.49 5.87 -6.08
CA HIS A 128 20.23 5.38 -5.51
C HIS A 128 20.45 4.21 -4.55
N LYS A 129 21.31 3.26 -4.91
CA LYS A 129 21.67 2.15 -4.02
C LYS A 129 22.32 2.66 -2.74
N HIS A 130 23.23 3.63 -2.84
CA HIS A 130 23.88 4.22 -1.68
C HIS A 130 22.89 4.96 -0.77
N THR A 131 21.96 5.72 -1.34
CA THR A 131 20.89 6.37 -0.56
C THR A 131 20.00 5.32 0.12
N MET A 132 19.62 4.25 -0.57
CA MET A 132 18.82 3.17 0.03
C MET A 132 19.56 2.50 1.19
N THR A 133 20.85 2.17 1.02
CA THR A 133 21.68 1.65 2.12
C THR A 133 21.80 2.63 3.28
N THR A 134 21.74 3.94 3.01
CA THR A 134 21.72 4.96 4.07
C THR A 134 20.40 4.93 4.84
N VAL A 135 19.27 4.82 4.13
CA VAL A 135 17.94 4.64 4.75
C VAL A 135 17.92 3.37 5.61
N ASP A 136 18.37 2.24 5.06
CA ASP A 136 18.44 0.96 5.78
C ASP A 136 19.31 1.07 7.03
N SER A 137 20.49 1.70 6.93
CA SER A 137 21.39 1.90 8.06
C SER A 137 20.81 2.81 9.15
N ILE A 138 20.05 3.84 8.78
CA ILE A 138 19.36 4.72 9.74
C ILE A 138 18.24 3.94 10.42
N MET A 139 17.46 3.17 9.66
CA MET A 139 16.41 2.31 10.20
C MET A 139 16.99 1.29 11.19
N ASP A 140 18.05 0.59 10.82
CA ASP A 140 18.75 -0.36 11.69
C ASP A 140 19.22 0.31 13.00
N THR A 141 19.69 1.56 12.91
CA THR A 141 20.09 2.34 14.09
C THR A 141 18.89 2.61 14.99
N ILE A 142 17.76 3.07 14.43
CA ILE A 142 16.51 3.32 15.18
C ILE A 142 16.02 2.04 15.86
N LEU A 143 15.95 0.93 15.12
CA LEU A 143 15.50 -0.36 15.63
C LEU A 143 16.45 -0.89 16.74
N THR A 144 17.75 -0.65 16.60
CA THR A 144 18.75 -0.99 17.62
C THR A 144 18.58 -0.13 18.88
N GLU A 145 18.33 1.17 18.74
CA GLU A 145 18.07 2.06 19.89
C GLU A 145 16.81 1.66 20.66
N PHE A 146 15.78 1.18 19.95
CA PHE A 146 14.58 0.64 20.58
C PHE A 146 14.78 -0.75 21.23
N GLY A 147 15.94 -1.37 21.02
CA GLY A 147 16.30 -2.67 21.60
C GLY A 147 15.41 -3.80 21.10
N ILE A 148 15.04 -3.76 19.81
CA ILE A 148 14.18 -4.78 19.21
C ILE A 148 14.95 -6.11 19.09
N PRO A 149 14.35 -7.25 19.48
CA PRO A 149 14.96 -8.56 19.26
C PRO A 149 15.24 -8.80 17.77
N SER A 150 16.39 -9.40 17.45
CA SER A 150 16.80 -9.66 16.06
C SER A 150 15.88 -10.62 15.30
N ASP A 151 15.02 -11.36 16.00
CA ASP A 151 14.05 -12.31 15.45
C ASP A 151 12.60 -11.78 15.49
N ALA A 152 12.39 -10.51 15.83
CA ALA A 152 11.09 -9.89 15.83
C ALA A 152 10.50 -9.83 14.40
N PRO A 153 9.36 -10.48 14.13
CA PRO A 153 8.75 -10.43 12.80
C PRO A 153 8.19 -9.04 12.48
N GLU A 154 8.27 -8.67 11.20
CA GLU A 154 7.52 -7.55 10.64
C GLU A 154 6.07 -7.93 10.39
N VAL A 155 5.15 -7.14 10.92
CA VAL A 155 3.70 -7.31 10.80
C VAL A 155 3.06 -6.06 10.21
N ASP A 156 1.99 -6.28 9.45
CA ASP A 156 1.18 -5.19 8.91
C ASP A 156 0.02 -4.87 9.85
N ILE A 157 -0.12 -3.60 10.22
CA ILE A 157 -1.24 -3.08 11.02
C ILE A 157 -2.13 -2.22 10.12
N LEU A 158 -3.43 -2.48 10.15
CA LEU A 158 -4.40 -1.72 9.36
C LEU A 158 -4.63 -0.35 9.98
N THR A 159 -4.48 0.70 9.17
CA THR A 159 -4.86 2.07 9.49
C THR A 159 -6.00 2.54 8.57
N PHE A 160 -6.87 3.40 9.11
CA PHE A 160 -8.02 3.93 8.37
C PHE A 160 -8.61 5.18 9.03
N ARG A 161 -9.21 6.04 8.21
CA ARG A 161 -10.07 7.13 8.69
C ARG A 161 -11.45 6.57 8.98
N TYR A 162 -12.09 6.98 10.07
CA TYR A 162 -13.40 6.45 10.44
C TYR A 162 -14.35 7.52 10.99
N LYS A 163 -15.65 7.21 10.91
CA LYS A 163 -16.69 7.94 11.65
C LYS A 163 -17.39 7.02 12.61
N MET A 164 -17.72 7.53 13.79
CA MET A 164 -18.55 6.83 14.74
C MET A 164 -20.01 6.81 14.24
N LYS A 165 -20.60 5.61 14.19
CA LYS A 165 -22.02 5.40 13.96
C LYS A 165 -22.54 4.39 14.99
N ASN A 166 -23.44 4.83 15.88
CA ASN A 166 -23.96 4.00 16.96
C ASN A 166 -22.83 3.31 17.76
N ASP A 167 -21.82 4.09 18.16
CA ASP A 167 -20.63 3.63 18.91
C ASP A 167 -19.73 2.61 18.20
N VAL A 168 -19.95 2.39 16.90
CA VAL A 168 -19.13 1.53 16.04
C VAL A 168 -18.30 2.40 15.08
N PRO A 169 -16.97 2.18 14.99
CA PRO A 169 -16.14 2.85 14.00
C PRO A 169 -16.45 2.31 12.61
N VAL A 170 -16.84 3.19 11.69
CA VAL A 170 -17.09 2.85 10.29
C VAL A 170 -16.02 3.50 9.42
N ALA A 171 -15.14 2.65 8.86
CA ALA A 171 -14.07 3.07 7.97
C ALA A 171 -14.61 3.86 6.75
N LYS A 172 -13.84 4.86 6.33
CA LYS A 172 -14.11 5.75 5.20
C LYS A 172 -12.92 5.75 4.26
N GLU A 173 -13.22 5.93 2.97
CA GLU A 173 -12.22 6.14 1.93
C GLU A 173 -11.28 7.28 2.34
N MET A 174 -10.00 7.11 2.03
CA MET A 174 -9.01 8.15 2.23
C MET A 174 -9.05 9.10 1.03
N ASP A 175 -8.72 10.38 1.22
CA ASP A 175 -8.93 11.42 0.19
C ASP A 175 -8.21 11.13 -1.15
N PHE A 176 -7.19 10.27 -1.14
CA PHE A 176 -6.40 9.86 -2.30
C PHE A 176 -6.41 8.34 -2.58
N SER A 177 -7.17 7.55 -1.81
CA SER A 177 -7.29 6.10 -2.02
C SER A 177 -8.75 5.68 -2.19
N SER A 178 -9.02 4.87 -3.21
CA SER A 178 -10.31 4.20 -3.39
C SER A 178 -10.56 3.11 -2.34
N THR A 179 -9.56 2.78 -1.52
CA THR A 179 -9.68 1.83 -0.41
C THR A 179 -9.82 2.57 0.93
N PRO A 180 -10.69 2.08 1.83
CA PRO A 180 -10.83 2.67 3.16
C PRO A 180 -9.75 2.22 4.15
N TYR A 181 -8.83 1.33 3.76
CA TYR A 181 -7.76 0.80 4.60
C TYR A 181 -6.42 0.93 3.91
N ASP A 182 -5.41 1.14 4.74
CA ASP A 182 -3.99 1.10 4.40
C ASP A 182 -3.24 0.29 5.48
N THR A 183 -1.95 0.02 5.27
CA THR A 183 -1.11 -0.78 6.16
C THR A 183 0.15 -0.03 6.57
N LEU A 184 0.42 -0.05 7.87
CA LEU A 184 1.69 0.40 8.45
C LEU A 184 2.50 -0.80 8.91
N ILE A 185 3.82 -0.75 8.66
CA ILE A 185 4.76 -1.82 8.99
C ILE A 185 5.26 -1.61 10.42
N PHE A 186 5.19 -2.67 11.23
CA PHE A 186 5.72 -2.71 12.59
C PHE A 186 6.55 -3.96 12.82
N HIS A 187 7.60 -3.87 13.62
CA HIS A 187 8.21 -5.01 14.27
C HIS A 187 7.41 -5.37 15.52
N ALA A 188 6.97 -6.62 15.61
CA ALA A 188 6.18 -7.12 16.73
C ALA A 188 6.96 -8.13 17.58
N TYR A 189 7.00 -7.90 18.89
CA TYR A 189 7.54 -8.88 19.83
C TYR A 189 6.82 -8.77 21.17
N ALA A 190 6.96 -9.77 22.04
CA ALA A 190 6.36 -9.77 23.36
C ALA A 190 7.36 -10.20 24.42
N ASP A 191 7.21 -9.66 25.62
CA ASP A 191 7.87 -10.16 26.83
C ASP A 191 6.86 -10.79 27.79
N ALA A 192 7.21 -10.94 29.07
CA ALA A 192 6.32 -11.54 30.07
C ALA A 192 5.06 -10.70 30.39
N SER A 193 5.05 -9.41 30.05
CA SER A 193 4.05 -8.43 30.46
C SER A 193 3.39 -7.69 29.29
N CYS A 194 4.13 -7.45 28.21
CA CYS A 194 3.74 -6.55 27.15
C CYS A 194 3.91 -7.18 25.76
N LEU A 195 2.97 -6.86 24.88
CA LEU A 195 3.19 -6.86 23.44
C LEU A 195 3.76 -5.49 23.04
N TYR A 196 4.77 -5.48 22.19
CA TYR A 196 5.36 -4.29 21.62
C TYR A 196 5.12 -4.26 20.11
N LEU A 197 4.74 -3.08 19.63
CA LEU A 197 4.71 -2.75 18.20
C LEU A 197 5.65 -1.56 17.99
N VAL A 198 6.69 -1.76 17.18
CA VAL A 198 7.73 -0.75 16.95
C VAL A 198 7.86 -0.43 15.48
N ASN A 199 7.80 0.84 15.11
CA ASN A 199 8.10 1.30 13.75
C ASN A 199 9.23 2.33 13.79
N ALA A 200 9.45 3.03 12.67
CA ALA A 200 10.48 4.04 12.54
C ALA A 200 10.28 5.29 13.41
N GLU A 201 9.07 5.51 13.92
CA GLU A 201 8.69 6.74 14.64
C GLU A 201 8.59 6.50 16.14
N GLU A 202 8.05 5.36 16.54
CA GLU A 202 7.65 5.10 17.91
C GLU A 202 7.64 3.62 18.30
N LYS A 203 7.84 3.40 19.60
CA LYS A 203 7.68 2.12 20.28
C LYS A 203 6.40 2.17 21.11
N ASN A 204 5.45 1.33 20.74
CA ASN A 204 4.19 1.16 21.45
C ASN A 204 4.24 -0.07 22.36
N ALA A 205 3.65 0.01 23.56
CA ALA A 205 3.54 -1.10 24.51
C ALA A 205 2.09 -1.32 24.93
N PHE A 206 1.66 -2.59 24.89
CA PHE A 206 0.31 -3.03 25.23
C PHE A 206 0.40 -4.13 26.28
N LEU A 207 -0.24 -3.94 27.44
CA LEU A 207 -0.22 -4.96 28.49
C LEU A 207 -0.97 -6.20 28.02
N LEU A 208 -0.31 -7.36 28.11
CA LEU A 208 -0.93 -8.65 27.78
C LEU A 208 -2.14 -8.93 28.67
N SER A 209 -2.12 -8.46 29.92
CA SER A 209 -3.24 -8.59 30.86
C SER A 209 -4.48 -7.78 30.47
N GLU A 210 -4.34 -6.77 29.62
CA GLU A 210 -5.45 -5.95 29.12
C GLU A 210 -6.09 -6.57 27.87
N MET A 211 -5.43 -7.55 27.24
CA MET A 211 -5.92 -8.18 26.03
C MET A 211 -7.08 -9.12 26.33
N ARG A 212 -8.13 -9.00 25.52
CA ARG A 212 -9.40 -9.70 25.74
C ARG A 212 -9.61 -10.84 24.77
N ALA A 213 -9.49 -10.58 23.47
CA ALA A 213 -9.78 -11.54 22.42
C ALA A 213 -9.18 -11.10 21.09
N ILE A 214 -9.00 -12.06 20.18
CA ILE A 214 -8.80 -11.79 18.76
C ILE A 214 -10.14 -12.05 18.06
N ARG A 215 -10.79 -11.01 17.56
CA ARG A 215 -12.07 -11.11 16.85
C ARG A 215 -11.86 -11.27 15.36
N THR A 216 -12.54 -12.24 14.76
CA THR A 216 -12.57 -12.44 13.31
C THR A 216 -13.67 -11.61 12.67
N ILE A 217 -13.29 -10.68 11.80
CA ILE A 217 -14.24 -9.88 11.03
C ILE A 217 -14.36 -10.47 9.63
N ASN A 218 -15.50 -11.12 9.38
CA ASN A 218 -15.79 -11.81 8.12
C ASN A 218 -16.21 -10.84 7.00
N LYS A 219 -15.43 -9.78 6.77
CA LYS A 219 -15.63 -8.75 5.75
C LYS A 219 -14.41 -8.71 4.82
N ARG A 220 -14.67 -8.57 3.51
CA ARG A 220 -13.60 -8.36 2.53
C ARG A 220 -13.10 -6.92 2.63
N ILE A 221 -11.79 -6.76 2.68
CA ILE A 221 -11.12 -5.47 2.57
C ILE A 221 -10.06 -5.54 1.47
N MET A 222 -9.54 -4.38 1.10
CA MET A 222 -8.49 -4.20 0.10
C MET A 222 -7.48 -3.21 0.67
N ILE A 223 -6.20 -3.52 0.48
CA ILE A 223 -5.08 -2.64 0.78
C ILE A 223 -4.40 -2.26 -0.54
N PRO A 224 -3.96 -1.01 -0.72
CA PRO A 224 -3.38 -0.56 -1.98
C PRO A 224 -1.98 -1.14 -2.16
N ASP A 225 -1.19 -1.17 -1.09
CA ASP A 225 0.21 -1.54 -1.13
C ASP A 225 0.49 -2.87 -0.44
N TRP A 226 1.49 -3.57 -0.96
CA TRP A 226 1.96 -4.83 -0.41
C TRP A 226 3.36 -4.67 0.19
N ASN A 227 3.45 -4.87 1.50
CA ASN A 227 4.63 -4.55 2.29
C ASN A 227 5.53 -5.76 2.61
N LYS A 228 5.30 -6.92 1.98
CA LYS A 228 6.07 -8.15 2.27
C LYS A 228 7.03 -8.48 1.13
N ASP A 229 8.20 -9.00 1.50
CA ASP A 229 9.22 -9.50 0.56
C ASP A 229 8.68 -10.58 -0.39
N ASN A 230 7.82 -11.46 0.14
CA ASN A 230 7.18 -12.50 -0.63
C ASN A 230 5.97 -11.98 -1.38
N GLU A 231 5.77 -12.39 -2.64
CA GLU A 231 4.63 -11.97 -3.42
C GLU A 231 3.31 -12.49 -2.81
N PRO A 232 2.17 -11.77 -2.97
CA PRO A 232 0.87 -12.24 -2.47
C PRO A 232 0.45 -13.63 -2.96
N LYS A 233 0.99 -14.05 -4.11
CA LYS A 233 0.71 -15.35 -4.77
C LYS A 233 1.61 -16.49 -4.28
N ASP A 234 2.61 -16.19 -3.44
CA ASP A 234 3.54 -17.20 -2.92
C ASP A 234 2.82 -18.25 -2.06
N LYS A 235 3.42 -19.45 -2.02
CA LYS A 235 2.83 -20.63 -1.35
C LYS A 235 2.52 -20.37 0.13
N ILE A 236 3.30 -19.52 0.79
CA ILE A 236 3.12 -19.17 2.19
C ILE A 236 1.80 -18.46 2.45
N TYR A 237 1.27 -17.72 1.47
CA TYR A 237 0.01 -16.97 1.60
C TYR A 237 -1.22 -17.70 1.06
N LYS A 238 -1.04 -18.87 0.44
CA LYS A 238 -2.14 -19.70 -0.08
C LYS A 238 -3.27 -19.95 0.95
N PRO A 239 -3.01 -20.18 2.25
CA PRO A 239 -4.07 -20.36 3.25
C PRO A 239 -5.01 -19.16 3.37
N TYR A 240 -4.52 -17.94 3.12
CA TYR A 240 -5.24 -16.69 3.31
C TYR A 240 -6.07 -16.26 2.08
N LYS A 241 -5.94 -16.96 0.95
CA LYS A 241 -6.72 -16.75 -0.28
C LYS A 241 -6.68 -15.29 -0.76
N LEU A 242 -5.49 -14.71 -0.76
CA LEU A 242 -5.25 -13.35 -1.25
C LEU A 242 -5.62 -13.24 -2.74
N THR A 243 -6.17 -12.10 -3.14
CA THR A 243 -6.51 -11.81 -4.54
C THR A 243 -5.87 -10.48 -4.93
N VAL A 244 -4.96 -10.52 -5.91
CA VAL A 244 -4.36 -9.32 -6.51
C VAL A 244 -5.33 -8.74 -7.54
N CYS A 245 -5.65 -7.46 -7.41
CA CYS A 245 -6.55 -6.70 -8.28
C CYS A 245 -5.78 -6.02 -9.44
N GLU A 246 -6.50 -5.35 -10.35
CA GLU A 246 -5.90 -4.76 -11.58
C GLU A 246 -4.87 -3.66 -11.29
N ASP A 247 -4.97 -2.98 -10.15
CA ASP A 247 -4.05 -1.92 -9.69
C ASP A 247 -3.01 -2.44 -8.67
N ASP A 248 -2.64 -3.72 -8.74
CA ASP A 248 -1.78 -4.44 -7.78
C ASP A 248 -2.25 -4.48 -6.31
N ALA A 249 -3.37 -3.79 -6.01
CA ALA A 249 -4.02 -3.82 -4.72
C ALA A 249 -4.38 -5.27 -4.30
N VAL A 250 -4.25 -5.56 -3.00
CA VAL A 250 -4.46 -6.89 -2.46
C VAL A 250 -5.75 -6.94 -1.67
N SER A 251 -6.68 -7.81 -2.09
CA SER A 251 -7.93 -8.05 -1.36
C SER A 251 -7.92 -9.38 -0.62
N PHE A 252 -8.47 -9.37 0.59
CA PHE A 252 -8.52 -10.54 1.46
C PHE A 252 -9.73 -10.50 2.41
N LYS A 253 -10.04 -11.67 2.97
CA LYS A 253 -11.10 -11.90 3.95
C LYS A 253 -10.79 -13.20 4.72
N PRO A 254 -10.94 -13.26 6.05
CA PRO A 254 -11.33 -12.18 6.97
C PRO A 254 -10.17 -11.20 7.25
N TYR A 255 -10.40 -10.22 8.11
CA TYR A 255 -9.34 -9.53 8.87
C TYR A 255 -9.65 -9.69 10.37
N HIS A 256 -8.72 -9.28 11.24
CA HIS A 256 -8.86 -9.49 12.68
C HIS A 256 -8.70 -8.20 13.48
N ILE A 257 -9.24 -8.22 14.70
CA ILE A 257 -9.09 -7.15 15.68
C ILE A 257 -8.60 -7.79 16.98
N LEU A 258 -7.42 -7.39 17.45
CA LEU A 258 -6.97 -7.68 18.81
C LEU A 258 -7.60 -6.64 19.75
N GLU A 259 -8.55 -7.09 20.55
CA GLU A 259 -9.28 -6.27 21.52
C GLU A 259 -8.50 -6.17 22.82
N LEU A 260 -8.37 -4.96 23.36
CA LEU A 260 -7.81 -4.71 24.68
C LEU A 260 -8.60 -3.65 25.44
N GLU A 261 -8.59 -3.71 26.77
CA GLU A 261 -9.22 -2.73 27.64
C GLU A 261 -8.16 -1.94 28.39
N HIS A 262 -8.04 -0.65 28.05
CA HIS A 262 -7.03 0.26 28.60
C HIS A 262 -7.74 1.51 29.11
N ASP A 263 -7.46 1.92 30.35
CA ASP A 263 -8.07 3.09 31.00
C ASP A 263 -9.61 3.16 30.85
N GLY A 264 -10.27 2.00 31.01
CA GLY A 264 -11.74 1.87 30.92
C GLY A 264 -12.31 2.03 29.51
N LYS A 265 -11.46 2.02 28.47
CA LYS A 265 -11.85 2.09 27.06
C LYS A 265 -11.49 0.79 26.35
N LEU A 266 -12.42 0.33 25.51
CA LEU A 266 -12.18 -0.79 24.61
C LEU A 266 -11.46 -0.29 23.35
N TRP A 267 -10.26 -0.80 23.14
CA TRP A 267 -9.39 -0.55 21.99
C TRP A 267 -9.33 -1.76 21.05
N GLY A 268 -8.98 -1.50 19.79
CA GLY A 268 -8.78 -2.55 18.79
C GLY A 268 -7.55 -2.28 17.93
N ILE A 269 -6.63 -3.24 17.88
CA ILE A 269 -5.53 -3.28 16.91
C ILE A 269 -6.01 -4.11 15.71
N TYR A 270 -6.13 -3.49 14.55
CA TYR A 270 -6.67 -4.12 13.35
C TYR A 270 -5.53 -4.67 12.51
N PHE A 271 -5.61 -5.93 12.06
CA PHE A 271 -4.55 -6.54 11.26
C PHE A 271 -5.07 -7.52 10.19
N PRO A 272 -4.32 -7.72 9.09
CA PRO A 272 -4.66 -8.65 8.03
C PRO A 272 -4.67 -10.12 8.49
N CYS A 273 -5.39 -10.99 7.76
CA CYS A 273 -5.46 -12.41 8.11
C CYS A 273 -4.11 -13.15 8.07
N TYR A 274 -3.17 -12.70 7.25
CA TYR A 274 -1.85 -13.32 7.17
C TYR A 274 -0.97 -13.06 8.41
N GLU A 275 -1.31 -12.07 9.25
CA GLU A 275 -0.60 -11.77 10.50
C GLU A 275 -1.13 -12.54 11.70
N LEU A 276 -2.27 -13.23 11.56
CA LEU A 276 -2.90 -13.96 12.66
C LEU A 276 -1.94 -14.92 13.40
N PRO A 277 -1.10 -15.74 12.72
CA PRO A 277 -0.19 -16.64 13.43
C PRO A 277 0.80 -15.92 14.34
N VAL A 278 1.24 -14.71 13.96
CA VAL A 278 2.16 -13.89 14.77
C VAL A 278 1.45 -13.41 16.02
N PHE A 279 0.26 -12.82 15.88
CA PHE A 279 -0.51 -12.32 17.02
C PHE A 279 -0.96 -13.45 17.96
N GLU A 280 -1.39 -14.60 17.46
CA GLU A 280 -1.71 -15.74 18.32
C GLU A 280 -0.49 -16.24 19.10
N LYS A 281 0.70 -16.23 18.48
CA LYS A 281 1.95 -16.63 19.12
C LYS A 281 2.37 -15.63 20.20
N LEU A 282 2.33 -14.32 19.90
CA LEU A 282 2.81 -13.27 20.81
C LEU A 282 1.87 -13.01 21.98
N THR A 283 0.55 -13.15 21.77
CA THR A 283 -0.46 -12.85 22.80
C THR A 283 -0.94 -14.10 23.56
N GLY A 284 -0.75 -15.29 23.00
CA GLY A 284 -1.33 -16.53 23.51
C GLY A 284 -2.83 -16.67 23.28
N LEU A 285 -3.49 -15.66 22.69
CA LEU A 285 -4.90 -15.69 22.35
C LEU A 285 -5.16 -16.48 21.07
N LYS A 286 -6.40 -16.95 20.90
CA LYS A 286 -6.89 -17.58 19.67
C LYS A 286 -8.00 -16.74 19.05
N ALA A 287 -8.04 -16.73 17.72
CA ALA A 287 -9.13 -16.06 17.01
C ALA A 287 -10.47 -16.76 17.24
N GLU A 288 -11.51 -15.95 17.48
CA GLU A 288 -12.93 -16.36 17.58
C GLU A 288 -13.83 -15.63 16.58
#